data_AF-A0A1A9QEV5-F1
#
_entry.id   AF-A0A1A9QEV5-F1
#
_cell.length_a   1.000
_cell.length_b   1.000
_cell.length_c   1.000
_cell.angle_alpha   90.00
_cell.angle_beta   90.00
_cell.angle_gamma   90.00
#
_symmetry.space_group_name_H-M   'P 1'
#
loop_
_entity.id
_entity.type
_entity.pdbx_description
1 polymer ?
#
loop_
_entity_poly.entity_id
_entity_poly.type
_entity_poly.pdbx_seq_one_letter_code
_entity_poly.pdbx_strand_id
1 'polypeptide(L)'
;MISLKPLLIGGIGLPILGGAGYACFVFIQPKNLKEELKRDKFTPLSIEKGQDKDIWTKLVKEYSKTTTNPKIGNLTITLSATEPTDEEIEKLQNACKGLFEKKKGDSNYETDLNLAKNWCIKESTKISNTPNIISNPAPAGSEAKPSVP
;
A
#
# COMPACT_ATOMS: atom_id res chain seq x y z
N MET A 1 35.09 58.08 29.38
CA MET A 1 35.81 56.85 29.79
C MET A 1 34.81 55.92 30.48
N ILE A 2 34.26 54.97 29.75
CA ILE A 2 33.31 53.98 30.29
C ILE A 2 34.11 52.69 30.52
N SER A 3 34.31 52.36 31.79
CA SER A 3 35.05 51.19 32.23
C SER A 3 34.17 49.95 32.09
N LEU A 4 34.48 49.09 31.11
CA LEU A 4 33.79 47.82 30.89
C LEU A 4 34.55 46.70 31.63
N LYS A 5 33.97 46.18 32.70
CA LYS A 5 34.48 44.98 33.38
C LYS A 5 33.80 43.75 32.76
N PRO A 6 34.54 42.76 32.25
CA PRO A 6 33.92 41.52 31.77
C PRO A 6 33.43 40.70 32.97
N LEU A 7 32.11 40.52 33.04
CA LEU A 7 31.48 39.56 33.92
C LEU A 7 31.84 38.15 33.43
N LEU A 8 32.71 37.47 34.17
CA LEU A 8 32.97 36.04 34.04
C LEU A 8 31.65 35.29 34.36
N ILE A 9 30.87 34.98 33.32
CA ILE A 9 29.78 34.01 33.42
C ILE A 9 30.42 32.63 33.33
N GLY A 10 30.73 32.08 34.51
CA GLY A 10 30.96 30.66 34.67
C GLY A 10 29.67 29.90 34.40
N GLY A 11 29.73 28.89 33.53
CA GLY A 11 28.63 27.99 33.23
C GLY A 11 28.63 27.57 31.76
N ILE A 12 29.46 26.58 31.42
CA ILE A 12 29.29 25.81 30.19
C ILE A 12 28.01 24.98 30.36
N GLY A 13 26.86 25.60 30.10
CA GLY A 13 25.59 24.90 29.92
C GLY A 13 25.61 24.28 28.54
N LEU A 14 25.71 22.95 28.45
CA LEU A 14 25.57 22.20 27.21
C LEU A 14 24.24 22.61 26.54
N PRO A 15 24.23 23.07 25.27
CA PRO A 15 22.97 23.25 24.56
C PRO A 15 22.32 21.88 24.45
N ILE A 16 21.20 21.70 25.15
CA ILE A 16 20.44 20.46 25.15
C ILE A 16 19.91 20.27 23.72
N LEU A 17 20.55 19.36 22.97
CA LEU A 17 20.14 18.85 21.66
C LEU A 17 18.81 18.08 21.77
N GLY A 18 17.75 18.71 22.29
CA GLY A 18 16.50 18.04 22.65
C GLY A 18 15.25 18.60 21.98
N GLY A 19 15.29 19.82 21.43
CA GLY A 19 14.08 20.49 20.94
C GLY A 19 13.67 20.15 19.50
N ALA A 20 14.64 19.91 18.59
CA ALA A 20 14.35 19.77 17.16
C ALA A 20 13.93 18.36 16.73
N GLY A 21 14.28 17.32 17.49
CA GLY A 21 14.03 15.92 17.10
C GLY A 21 12.55 15.52 17.13
N TYR A 22 11.79 16.02 18.11
CA TYR A 22 10.40 15.62 18.29
C TYR A 22 9.46 16.20 17.21
N ALA A 23 9.73 17.44 16.77
CA ALA A 23 8.96 18.08 15.71
C ALA A 23 9.12 17.36 14.36
N CYS A 24 10.35 16.91 14.03
CA CYS A 24 10.59 16.10 12.83
C CYS A 24 9.82 14.77 12.88
N PHE A 25 9.81 14.07 14.01
CA PHE A 25 9.16 12.75 14.10
C PHE A 25 7.63 12.82 13.94
N VAL A 26 6.99 13.86 14.47
CA VAL A 26 5.53 14.07 14.34
C VAL A 26 5.14 14.41 12.89
N PHE A 27 5.96 15.19 12.19
CA PHE A 27 5.71 15.53 10.78
C PHE A 27 5.93 14.36 9.79
N ILE A 28 6.71 13.35 10.18
CA ILE A 28 7.02 12.17 9.34
C ILE A 28 5.96 11.05 9.48
N GLN A 29 5.04 11.15 10.44
CA GLN A 29 3.97 10.17 10.58
C GLN A 29 3.03 10.23 9.36
N PRO A 30 2.67 9.08 8.76
CA PRO A 30 1.71 9.07 7.68
C PRO A 30 0.36 9.55 8.19
N LYS A 31 -0.28 10.37 7.37
CA LYS A 31 -1.56 11.02 7.67
C LYS A 31 -2.73 10.07 7.49
N ASN A 32 -2.55 9.04 6.65
CA ASN A 32 -3.58 8.10 6.29
C ASN A 32 -2.98 6.72 5.96
N LEU A 33 -3.86 5.75 5.81
CA LEU A 33 -3.54 4.37 5.56
C LEU A 33 -2.80 4.17 4.23
N LYS A 34 -3.12 4.96 3.19
CA LYS A 34 -2.37 4.90 1.91
C LYS A 34 -0.90 5.26 2.08
N GLU A 35 -0.61 6.28 2.90
CA GLU A 35 0.75 6.69 3.22
C GLU A 35 1.44 5.65 4.12
N GLU A 36 0.72 5.05 5.06
CA GLU A 36 1.19 3.93 5.90
C GLU A 36 1.64 2.74 5.03
N LEU A 37 0.82 2.34 4.04
CA LEU A 37 1.16 1.26 3.11
C LEU A 37 2.44 1.55 2.33
N LYS A 38 2.58 2.78 1.81
CA LYS A 38 3.80 3.21 1.08
C LYS A 38 5.03 3.21 1.98
N ARG A 39 4.87 3.65 3.23
CA ARG A 39 5.94 3.63 4.23
C ARG A 39 6.38 2.20 4.53
N ASP A 40 5.43 1.28 4.59
CA ASP A 40 5.63 -0.17 4.75
C ASP A 40 6.10 -0.89 3.46
N LYS A 41 6.44 -0.14 2.40
CA LYS A 41 6.94 -0.64 1.10
C LYS A 41 5.93 -1.43 0.26
N PHE A 42 4.64 -1.29 0.54
CA PHE A 42 3.60 -1.79 -0.34
C PHE A 42 3.25 -0.77 -1.42
N THR A 43 2.78 -1.25 -2.57
CA THR A 43 2.32 -0.40 -3.67
C THR A 43 0.79 -0.38 -3.67
N PRO A 44 0.14 0.71 -3.21
CA PRO A 44 -1.32 0.81 -3.29
C PRO A 44 -1.79 0.72 -4.74
N LEU A 45 -2.83 -0.07 -4.99
CA LEU A 45 -3.46 -0.15 -6.30
C LEU A 45 -4.08 1.20 -6.70
N SER A 46 -4.04 1.50 -7.99
CA SER A 46 -4.69 2.69 -8.51
C SER A 46 -6.22 2.51 -8.49
N ILE A 47 -6.92 3.57 -8.08
CA ILE A 47 -8.39 3.68 -8.13
C ILE A 47 -8.83 4.30 -9.47
N GLU A 48 -7.88 4.74 -10.31
CA GLU A 48 -8.19 5.34 -11.61
C GLU A 48 -8.69 4.29 -12.60
N LYS A 49 -9.70 4.66 -13.38
CA LYS A 49 -10.33 3.76 -14.34
C LYS A 49 -9.30 3.22 -15.34
N GLY A 50 -9.28 1.90 -15.51
CA GLY A 50 -8.39 1.21 -16.46
C GLY A 50 -6.98 0.97 -15.96
N GLN A 51 -6.57 1.54 -14.83
CA GLN A 51 -5.28 1.21 -14.21
C GLN A 51 -5.38 -0.08 -13.39
N ASP A 52 -4.29 -0.85 -13.40
CA ASP A 52 -4.17 -2.12 -12.67
C ASP A 52 -5.32 -3.12 -12.95
N LYS A 53 -5.94 -3.02 -14.14
CA LYS A 53 -7.17 -3.76 -14.50
C LYS A 53 -7.01 -5.27 -14.26
N ASP A 54 -5.93 -5.88 -14.72
CA ASP A 54 -5.68 -7.31 -14.55
C ASP A 54 -5.61 -7.72 -13.07
N ILE A 55 -5.01 -6.87 -12.23
CA ILE A 55 -4.88 -7.13 -10.80
C ILE A 55 -6.24 -7.00 -10.13
N TRP A 56 -7.00 -5.94 -10.46
CA TRP A 56 -8.36 -5.74 -9.97
C TRP A 56 -9.29 -6.89 -10.36
N THR A 57 -9.25 -7.33 -11.63
CA THR A 57 -10.02 -8.47 -12.10
C THR A 57 -9.72 -9.73 -11.29
N LYS A 58 -8.44 -10.04 -11.04
CA LYS A 58 -8.05 -11.20 -10.23
C LYS A 58 -8.51 -11.07 -8.77
N LEU A 59 -8.33 -9.89 -8.17
CA LEU A 59 -8.74 -9.64 -6.78
C LEU A 59 -10.25 -9.74 -6.61
N VAL A 60 -11.05 -9.21 -7.52
CA VAL A 60 -12.52 -9.29 -7.45
C VAL A 60 -13.00 -10.73 -7.54
N LYS A 61 -12.41 -11.53 -8.43
CA LYS A 61 -12.69 -12.98 -8.51
C LYS A 61 -12.37 -13.72 -7.23
N GLU A 62 -11.31 -13.32 -6.54
CA GLU A 62 -10.95 -13.94 -5.26
C GLU A 62 -11.82 -13.42 -4.11
N TYR A 63 -12.14 -12.13 -4.12
CA TYR A 63 -13.02 -11.50 -3.16
C TYR A 63 -14.43 -12.10 -3.20
N SER A 64 -14.96 -12.38 -4.40
CA SER A 64 -16.29 -12.97 -4.56
C SER A 64 -16.39 -14.41 -4.03
N LYS A 65 -15.27 -15.14 -3.99
CA LYS A 65 -15.19 -16.50 -3.42
C LYS A 65 -14.96 -16.49 -1.91
N THR A 66 -14.52 -15.36 -1.37
CA THR A 66 -14.20 -15.23 0.04
C THR A 66 -15.49 -15.28 0.85
N THR A 67 -15.67 -16.36 1.63
CA THR A 67 -16.84 -16.55 2.51
C THR A 67 -16.55 -16.17 3.96
N THR A 68 -15.27 -16.14 4.35
CA THR A 68 -14.78 -15.83 5.70
C THR A 68 -13.81 -14.65 5.68
N ASN A 69 -13.48 -14.10 6.86
CA ASN A 69 -12.52 -12.99 6.95
C ASN A 69 -11.16 -13.35 6.33
N PRO A 70 -10.47 -12.37 5.69
CA PRO A 70 -10.72 -10.93 5.75
C PRO A 70 -11.67 -10.38 4.67
N LYS A 71 -12.78 -9.73 5.07
CA LYS A 71 -13.65 -8.91 4.20
C LYS A 71 -13.60 -7.44 4.57
N ILE A 72 -13.80 -6.56 3.59
CA ILE A 72 -13.86 -5.12 3.81
C ILE A 72 -15.26 -4.75 4.30
N GLY A 73 -15.42 -4.63 5.63
CA GLY A 73 -16.71 -4.33 6.25
C GLY A 73 -17.81 -5.29 5.79
N ASN A 74 -18.93 -4.73 5.33
CA ASN A 74 -20.08 -5.50 4.81
C ASN A 74 -20.06 -5.65 3.27
N LEU A 75 -18.94 -5.36 2.61
CA LEU A 75 -18.85 -5.44 1.15
C LEU A 75 -19.04 -6.89 0.70
N THR A 76 -20.05 -7.08 -0.15
CA THR A 76 -20.33 -8.33 -0.86
C THR A 76 -20.28 -8.07 -2.34
N ILE A 77 -19.51 -8.88 -3.06
CA ILE A 77 -19.44 -8.86 -4.52
C ILE A 77 -19.80 -10.25 -5.01
N THR A 78 -20.89 -10.34 -5.76
CA THR A 78 -21.31 -11.55 -6.46
C THR A 78 -21.05 -11.31 -7.93
N LEU A 79 -20.33 -12.22 -8.59
CA LEU A 79 -20.07 -12.11 -10.01
C LEU A 79 -21.33 -12.48 -10.80
N SER A 80 -21.67 -11.63 -11.75
CA SER A 80 -22.74 -11.87 -12.72
C SER A 80 -22.31 -12.79 -13.87
N ALA A 81 -21.00 -12.94 -14.10
CA ALA A 81 -20.40 -13.78 -15.13
C ALA A 81 -19.05 -14.37 -14.68
N THR A 82 -18.38 -15.12 -15.55
CA THR A 82 -17.02 -15.66 -15.28
C THR A 82 -15.99 -14.55 -15.09
N GLU A 83 -16.12 -13.46 -15.85
CA GLU A 83 -15.28 -12.27 -15.70
C GLU A 83 -16.06 -11.19 -14.93
N PRO A 84 -15.40 -10.50 -13.98
CA PRO A 84 -15.99 -9.36 -13.30
C PRO A 84 -16.38 -8.24 -14.27
N THR A 85 -17.53 -7.64 -14.01
CA THR A 85 -17.93 -6.41 -14.70
C THR A 85 -17.16 -5.21 -14.15
N ASP A 86 -17.15 -4.10 -14.91
CA ASP A 86 -16.56 -2.84 -14.45
C ASP A 86 -17.23 -2.37 -13.13
N GLU A 87 -18.54 -2.56 -12.97
CA GLU A 87 -19.26 -2.22 -11.72
C GLU A 87 -18.80 -3.07 -10.53
N GLU A 88 -18.52 -4.35 -10.74
CA GLU A 88 -18.00 -5.26 -9.70
C GLU A 88 -16.57 -4.90 -9.30
N ILE A 89 -15.75 -4.46 -10.26
CA ILE A 89 -14.42 -3.91 -10.02
C ILE A 89 -14.50 -2.59 -9.24
N GLU A 90 -15.37 -1.68 -9.66
CA GLU A 90 -15.56 -0.38 -9.01
C GLU A 90 -16.02 -0.53 -7.56
N LYS A 91 -16.81 -1.55 -7.22
CA LYS A 91 -17.19 -1.84 -5.82
C LYS A 91 -15.97 -2.10 -4.93
N LEU A 92 -15.03 -2.94 -5.38
CA LEU A 92 -13.83 -3.22 -4.59
C LEU A 92 -12.88 -2.01 -4.57
N GLN A 93 -12.74 -1.30 -5.69
CA GLN A 93 -11.97 -0.06 -5.78
C GLN A 93 -12.48 1.01 -4.81
N ASN A 94 -13.79 1.23 -4.75
CA ASN A 94 -14.40 2.20 -3.85
C ASN A 94 -14.21 1.82 -2.38
N ALA A 95 -14.27 0.52 -2.05
CA ALA A 95 -13.96 0.06 -0.70
C ALA A 95 -12.50 0.30 -0.34
N CYS A 96 -11.56 0.01 -1.25
CA CYS A 96 -10.15 0.31 -1.08
C CYS A 96 -9.87 1.82 -0.95
N LYS A 97 -10.58 2.66 -1.70
CA LYS A 97 -10.52 4.12 -1.54
C LYS A 97 -10.93 4.54 -0.13
N GLY A 98 -12.02 3.98 0.39
CA GLY A 98 -12.46 4.24 1.77
C GLY A 98 -11.42 3.83 2.81
N LEU A 99 -10.72 2.71 2.61
CA LEU A 99 -9.60 2.31 3.47
C LEU A 99 -8.42 3.27 3.36
N PHE A 100 -8.04 3.68 2.16
CA PHE A 100 -6.92 4.61 1.94
C PHE A 100 -7.06 5.95 2.66
N GLU A 101 -8.29 6.41 2.88
CA GLU A 101 -8.59 7.68 3.53
C GLU A 101 -8.61 7.59 5.07
N LYS A 102 -8.61 6.38 5.65
CA LYS A 102 -8.58 6.15 7.10
C LYS A 102 -7.34 6.74 7.73
N LYS A 103 -7.51 7.41 8.86
CA LYS A 103 -6.44 8.10 9.58
C LYS A 103 -6.04 7.35 10.84
N LYS A 104 -4.78 7.54 11.24
CA LYS A 104 -4.28 7.03 12.52
C LYS A 104 -5.10 7.67 13.65
N GLY A 105 -5.79 6.84 14.44
CA GLY A 105 -6.74 7.28 15.47
C GLY A 105 -8.20 6.93 15.16
N ASP A 106 -8.51 6.57 13.92
CA ASP A 106 -9.83 6.01 13.58
C ASP A 106 -10.01 4.65 14.25
N SER A 107 -11.24 4.35 14.68
CA SER A 107 -11.59 3.01 15.17
C SER A 107 -11.27 1.96 14.10
N ASN A 108 -10.69 0.84 14.53
CA ASN A 108 -10.30 -0.27 13.67
C ASN A 108 -9.18 0.02 12.66
N TYR A 109 -8.39 1.09 12.84
CA TYR A 109 -7.28 1.44 11.93
C TYR A 109 -6.35 0.27 11.60
N GLU A 110 -5.94 -0.52 12.60
CA GLU A 110 -5.07 -1.68 12.39
C GLU A 110 -5.75 -2.80 11.58
N THR A 111 -7.03 -3.05 11.84
CA THR A 111 -7.84 -3.99 11.07
C THR A 111 -7.96 -3.52 9.62
N ASP A 112 -8.32 -2.25 9.42
CA ASP A 112 -8.42 -1.62 8.11
C ASP A 112 -7.09 -1.66 7.35
N LEU A 113 -5.96 -1.51 8.05
CA LEU A 113 -4.63 -1.61 7.47
C LEU A 113 -4.35 -3.03 6.97
N ASN A 114 -4.69 -4.04 7.77
CA ASN A 114 -4.59 -5.44 7.34
C ASN A 114 -5.52 -5.76 6.18
N LEU A 115 -6.73 -5.21 6.15
CA LEU A 115 -7.66 -5.36 5.03
C LEU A 115 -7.08 -4.74 3.75
N ALA A 116 -6.47 -3.55 3.84
CA ALA A 116 -5.85 -2.91 2.70
C ALA A 116 -4.60 -3.67 2.20
N LYS A 117 -3.79 -4.23 3.10
CA LYS A 117 -2.66 -5.12 2.73
C LYS A 117 -3.14 -6.41 2.03
N ASN A 118 -4.34 -6.88 2.33
CA ASN A 118 -4.92 -8.04 1.67
C ASN A 118 -5.52 -7.71 0.29
N TRP A 119 -6.16 -6.56 0.13
CA TRP A 119 -7.06 -6.33 -1.01
C TRP A 119 -6.72 -5.13 -1.88
N CYS A 120 -5.88 -4.21 -1.42
CA CYS A 120 -5.72 -2.89 -2.03
C CYS A 120 -4.28 -2.58 -2.45
N ILE A 121 -3.42 -3.60 -2.56
CA ILE A 121 -2.02 -3.46 -2.95
C ILE A 121 -1.68 -4.40 -4.10
N LYS A 122 -0.64 -4.05 -4.89
CA LYS A 122 -0.18 -4.88 -6.01
C LYS A 122 0.43 -6.20 -5.54
N GLU A 123 1.00 -6.20 -4.34
CA GLU A 123 1.67 -7.35 -3.71
C GLU A 123 0.69 -8.22 -2.90
N SER A 124 -0.61 -8.17 -3.22
CA SER A 124 -1.62 -8.92 -2.48
C SER A 124 -1.38 -10.43 -2.53
N THR A 125 -1.34 -11.04 -1.35
CA THR A 125 -1.20 -12.50 -1.21
C THR A 125 -2.47 -13.26 -1.61
N LYS A 126 -3.59 -12.56 -1.83
CA LYS A 126 -4.85 -13.15 -2.28
C LYS A 126 -4.76 -13.64 -3.73
N ILE A 127 -3.88 -13.04 -4.52
CA ILE A 127 -3.67 -13.41 -5.93
C ILE A 127 -2.33 -14.12 -6.18
N SER A 128 -1.46 -14.25 -5.18
CA SER A 128 -0.12 -14.85 -5.33
C SER A 128 -0.10 -16.38 -5.30
N ASN A 129 -1.18 -17.03 -4.85
CA ASN A 129 -1.27 -18.50 -4.75
C ASN A 129 -2.03 -19.16 -5.90
N THR A 130 -2.32 -18.45 -6.99
CA THR A 130 -2.91 -19.05 -8.19
C THR A 130 -1.80 -19.36 -9.21
N PRO A 131 -1.41 -20.63 -9.43
CA PRO A 131 -0.54 -20.98 -10.53
C PRO A 131 -1.32 -20.83 -11.84
N ASN A 132 -1.19 -19.67 -12.50
CA ASN A 132 -1.13 -19.63 -13.97
C ASN A 132 -0.67 -18.26 -14.51
N ILE A 133 0.59 -18.25 -14.97
CA ILE A 133 1.04 -17.78 -16.31
C ILE A 133 1.20 -16.25 -16.51
N ILE A 134 2.46 -15.90 -16.83
CA ILE A 134 3.05 -14.69 -17.48
C ILE A 134 3.52 -13.52 -16.59
N SER A 135 4.83 -13.47 -16.36
CA SER A 135 5.68 -12.40 -16.93
C SER A 135 7.16 -12.76 -16.81
N ASN A 136 7.63 -13.62 -17.71
CA ASN A 136 8.98 -13.50 -18.26
C ASN A 136 8.83 -13.55 -19.79
N PRO A 137 9.16 -12.48 -20.54
CA PRO A 137 9.43 -12.66 -21.96
C PRO A 137 10.72 -13.48 -22.07
N ALA A 138 10.60 -14.72 -22.54
CA ALA A 138 11.75 -15.52 -22.92
C ALA A 138 12.59 -14.73 -23.94
N PRO A 139 13.92 -14.59 -23.77
CA PRO A 139 14.76 -13.99 -24.79
C PRO A 139 14.75 -14.90 -26.03
N ALA A 140 14.30 -14.33 -27.14
CA ALA A 140 14.41 -14.91 -28.45
C ALA A 140 15.89 -15.00 -28.87
N GLY A 141 16.25 -16.15 -29.45
CA GLY A 141 17.39 -16.26 -30.36
C GLY A 141 18.60 -17.02 -29.83
N SER A 142 18.74 -18.27 -30.27
CA SER A 142 19.87 -18.64 -31.14
C SER A 142 19.69 -20.07 -31.68
N GLU A 143 19.74 -20.15 -33.01
CA GLU A 143 19.76 -21.30 -33.92
C GLU A 143 20.37 -22.61 -33.39
N ALA A 144 19.68 -23.73 -33.67
CA ALA A 144 20.32 -25.02 -33.89
C ALA A 144 19.71 -25.71 -35.13
N LYS A 145 20.56 -25.84 -36.14
CA LYS A 145 20.41 -26.45 -37.47
C LYS A 145 19.81 -27.87 -37.44
N PRO A 146 18.90 -28.25 -38.36
CA PRO A 146 18.54 -29.65 -38.52
C PRO A 146 19.52 -30.33 -39.48
N SER A 147 20.11 -31.45 -39.05
CA SER A 147 20.64 -32.48 -39.94
C SER A 147 20.13 -33.84 -39.44
N VAL A 148 19.29 -34.44 -40.27
CA VAL A 148 18.88 -35.85 -40.26
C VAL A 148 19.02 -36.30 -41.73
N PRO A 149 19.23 -37.59 -42.05
CA PRO A 149 19.82 -38.70 -41.28
C PRO A 149 21.30 -38.95 -41.62
#